data_AF-F8GFY6-F1
#
_entry.id   AF-F8GFY6-F1
#
_cell.length_a   1.000
_cell.length_b   1.000
_cell.length_c   1.000
_cell.angle_alpha   90.00
_cell.angle_beta   90.00
_cell.angle_gamma   90.00
#
_symmetry.space_group_name_H-M   'P 1'
#
loop_
_entity.id
_entity.type
_entity.pdbx_description
1 polymer ?
#
loop_
_entity_poly.entity_id
_entity_poly.type
_entity_poly.pdbx_seq_one_letter_code
_entity_poly.pdbx_strand_id
1 'polypeptide(L)' 'MRTTLDLPESLLSEAMRVTHTETKTAVIVLTLEELIRKSKISDLKKFKGKIELGIDLDETRARR' A
#
# COMPACT_ATOMS: atom_id res chain seq x y z
N MET A 1 -16.09 -7.10 16.63
CA MET A 1 -17.43 -6.53 16.33
C MET A 1 -18.04 -7.34 15.21
N ARG A 2 -19.33 -7.68 15.27
CA ARG A 2 -20.04 -8.36 14.18
C ARG A 2 -20.87 -7.31 13.43
N THR A 3 -20.70 -7.22 12.12
CA THR A 3 -21.32 -6.19 11.28
C THR A 3 -21.83 -6.82 10.00
N THR A 4 -22.95 -6.34 9.48
CA THR A 4 -23.49 -6.74 8.17
C THR A 4 -23.11 -5.67 7.15
N LEU A 5 -22.51 -6.08 6.04
CA LEU A 5 -22.00 -5.20 4.99
C LEU A 5 -22.36 -5.82 3.63
N ASP A 6 -22.89 -5.01 2.73
CA ASP A 6 -23.07 -5.40 1.33
C ASP A 6 -21.78 -5.15 0.56
N LEU A 7 -21.20 -6.22 -0.01
CA LEU A 7 -19.94 -6.17 -0.74
C LEU A 7 -20.11 -6.83 -2.12
N PRO A 8 -19.51 -6.27 -3.19
CA PRO A 8 -19.51 -6.92 -4.50
C PRO A 8 -18.81 -8.29 -4.42
N GLU A 9 -19.53 -9.35 -4.78
CA GLU A 9 -19.03 -10.72 -4.66
C GLU A 9 -17.82 -10.96 -5.57
N SER A 10 -17.85 -10.44 -6.80
CA SER A 10 -16.73 -10.55 -7.75
C SER A 10 -15.42 -9.99 -7.18
N LEU A 11 -15.48 -8.81 -6.56
CA LEU A 11 -14.32 -8.15 -5.97
C LEU A 11 -13.80 -8.92 -4.75
N LEU A 12 -14.71 -9.44 -3.92
CA LEU A 12 -14.33 -10.21 -2.74
C LEU A 12 -13.69 -11.54 -3.11
N SER A 13 -14.24 -12.26 -4.10
CA SER A 13 -13.68 -13.51 -4.62
C SER A 13 -12.30 -13.30 -5.25
N GLU A 14 -12.11 -12.21 -5.98
CA GLU A 14 -10.79 -11.84 -6.50
C GLU A 14 -9.80 -11.52 -5.39
N ALA A 15 -10.20 -10.72 -4.40
CA ALA A 15 -9.36 -10.40 -3.26
C ALA A 15 -8.95 -11.66 -2.48
N MET A 16 -9.87 -12.61 -2.25
CA MET A 16 -9.57 -13.91 -1.64
C MET A 16 -8.54 -14.71 -2.45
N ARG A 17 -8.72 -14.77 -3.77
CA ARG A 17 -7.79 -15.48 -4.67
C ARG A 17 -6.39 -14.87 -4.65
N VAL A 18 -6.29 -13.54 -4.72
CA VAL A 18 -4.99 -12.84 -4.73
C VAL A 18 -4.29 -12.96 -3.37
N THR A 19 -5.03 -12.82 -2.28
CA THR A 19 -4.47 -12.83 -0.92
C THR A 19 -4.32 -14.24 -0.33
N HIS A 20 -4.83 -15.27 -1.02
CA HIS A 20 -4.84 -16.67 -0.56
C HIS A 20 -5.46 -16.83 0.83
N THR A 21 -6.49 -16.04 1.13
CA THR A 21 -7.18 -16.07 2.42
C THR A 21 -8.43 -16.94 2.35
N GLU A 22 -8.65 -17.75 3.39
CA GLU A 22 -9.74 -18.73 3.40
C GLU A 22 -11.11 -18.12 3.74
N THR A 23 -11.14 -16.94 4.39
CA THR A 23 -12.39 -16.35 4.88
C THR A 23 -12.58 -14.91 4.44
N LYS A 24 -13.86 -14.54 4.18
CA LYS A 24 -14.27 -13.17 3.86
C LYS A 24 -13.82 -12.17 4.93
N THR A 25 -13.87 -12.57 6.20
CA THR A 25 -13.42 -11.74 7.33
C THR A 25 -11.91 -11.49 7.29
N ALA A 26 -11.10 -12.51 7.01
CA ALA A 26 -9.65 -12.37 6.92
C ALA A 26 -9.23 -11.41 5.81
N VAL A 27 -9.91 -11.44 4.65
CA VAL A 27 -9.68 -10.47 3.56
C VAL A 27 -9.91 -9.04 4.03
N ILE A 28 -11.01 -8.79 4.75
CA ILE A 28 -11.36 -7.45 5.21
C ILE A 28 -10.31 -6.94 6.20
N VAL A 29 -9.91 -7.77 7.17
CA VAL A 29 -8.87 -7.42 8.14
C VAL A 29 -7.56 -7.08 7.43
N LEU A 30 -7.09 -7.96 6.54
CA LEU A 30 -5.87 -7.76 5.77
C LEU A 30 -5.93 -6.47 4.92
N THR A 31 -7.08 -6.21 4.28
CA THR A 31 -7.27 -5.02 3.44
C THR A 31 -7.19 -3.74 4.26
N LEU A 32 -7.76 -3.72 5.47
CA LEU A 32 -7.69 -2.57 6.38
C LEU A 32 -6.26 -2.33 6.88
N GLU A 33 -5.54 -3.38 7.26
CA GLU A 33 -4.14 -3.30 7.65
C GLU A 33 -3.26 -2.74 6.52
N GLU A 34 -3.44 -3.27 5.31
CA GLU A 34 -2.70 -2.82 4.13
C GLU A 34 -3.05 -1.39 3.72
N LEU A 35 -4.31 -0.97 3.88
CA LEU A 35 -4.71 0.43 3.63
C LEU A 35 -3.98 1.38 4.60
N ILE A 36 -3.95 1.06 5.89
CA ILE A 36 -3.23 1.85 6.90
C ILE A 36 -1.73 1.87 6.58
N ARG A 37 -1.14 0.72 6.23
CA ARG A 37 0.28 0.61 5.86
C ARG A 37 0.60 1.48 4.64
N LYS A 38 -0.20 1.39 3.58
CA LYS A 38 -0.02 2.19 2.35
C LYS A 38 -0.14 3.69 2.62
N SER A 39 -1.07 4.09 3.48
CA SER A 39 -1.22 5.48 3.90
C SER A 39 0.07 6.00 4.57
N LYS A 40 0.59 5.27 5.56
CA LYS A 40 1.85 5.61 6.25
C LYS A 40 3.04 5.69 5.29
N ILE A 41 3.16 4.76 4.35
CA ILE A 41 4.23 4.78 3.34
C ILE A 41 4.06 5.97 2.40
N SER A 42 2.83 6.32 2.04
CA SER A 42 2.56 7.49 1.20
C SER A 42 2.98 8.79 1.91
N ASP A 43 2.83 8.87 3.23
CA ASP A 43 3.31 10.01 4.01
C ASP A 43 4.84 10.16 3.96
N LEU A 44 5.58 9.05 3.86
CA LEU A 44 7.04 9.10 3.68
C LEU A 44 7.42 9.79 2.37
N LYS A 45 6.60 9.69 1.32
CA LYS A 45 6.84 10.39 0.05
C LYS A 45 6.80 11.91 0.21
N LYS A 46 6.15 12.45 1.26
CA LYS A 46 6.14 13.89 1.57
C LYS A 46 7.51 14.42 2.00
N PHE A 47 8.44 13.53 2.36
CA PHE A 47 9.83 13.89 2.70
C PHE A 47 10.77 13.88 1.49
N LYS A 48 10.27 13.47 0.30
CA LYS A 48 11.05 13.52 -0.94
C LYS A 48 11.49 14.96 -1.22
N GLY A 49 12.81 15.16 -1.36
CA GLY A 49 13.39 16.48 -1.64
C GLY A 49 13.57 17.39 -0.41
N LYS A 50 13.18 16.94 0.79
CA LYS A 50 13.52 17.65 2.04
C LYS A 50 14.89 17.31 2.59
N ILE A 51 15.49 16.22 2.11
CA ILE A 51 16.84 15.81 2.47
C ILE A 51 17.77 16.38 1.42
N GLU A 52 18.62 17.32 1.84
CA GLU A 52 19.71 17.81 1.03
C GLU A 52 20.76 16.70 0.93
N LEU A 53 20.78 16.03 -0.22
CA LEU A 53 21.79 15.04 -0.53
C LEU A 53 23.00 15.83 -1.05
N GLY A 54 24.06 15.93 -0.25
CA GLY A 54 25.31 16.62 -0.60
C GLY A 54 26.10 15.91 -1.70
N ILE A 55 25.44 15.58 -2.80
CA ILE A 55 25.99 14.87 -3.96
C ILE A 55 25.71 15.68 -5.22
N ASP A 56 26.68 15.70 -6.12
CA ASP A 56 26.50 16.25 -7.45
C ASP A 56 25.82 15.21 -8.36
N LEU A 57 24.59 15.51 -8.79
CA LEU A 57 23.79 14.63 -9.64
C LEU A 57 24.28 14.58 -11.10
N ASP A 58 25.09 15.53 -11.53
CA ASP A 58 25.64 15.57 -12.88
C ASP A 58 26.94 14.76 -12.97
N GLU A 59 27.79 14.83 -11.95
CA GLU A 59 28.95 13.94 -11.83
C GLU A 59 28.53 12.48 -11.67
N THR A 60 27.58 12.18 -10.76
CA THR A 60 27.15 10.80 -10.48
C THR A 60 26.40 10.13 -11.63
N ARG A 61 25.77 10.90 -12.52
CA ARG A 61 25.03 10.35 -13.67
C ARG A 61 25.84 10.30 -14.96
N ALA A 62 27.12 10.69 -14.93
CA ALA A 62 28.00 10.71 -16.10
C ALA A 62 27.36 11.42 -17.31
N ARG A 63 26.61 12.51 -17.07
CA ARG A 63 25.98 13.32 -18.14
C ARG A 63 26.97 14.32 -18.76
N ARG A 64 28.25 13.95 -18.81
CA ARG A 64 29.37 14.76 -19.29
C ARG A 64 29.94 14.16 -20.55
#